data_AF-A0A1L0AGL4-F1
#
_entry.id   AF-A0A1L0AGL4-F1
#
_cell.length_a   1.000
_cell.length_b   1.000
_cell.length_c   1.000
_cell.angle_alpha   90.00
_cell.angle_beta   90.00
_cell.angle_gamma   90.00
#
_symmetry.space_group_name_H-M   'P 1'
#
loop_
_entity.id
_entity.type
_entity.pdbx_description
1 polymer ?
#
loop_
_entity_poly.entity_id
_entity_poly.type
_entity_poly.pdbx_seq_one_letter_code
_entity_poly.pdbx_strand_id
1 'polypeptide(L)'
;MLPALVAVFNEETIERINDLQALMVDVDNNKVAQSCHSIKSSAGTYGALLVQQHAEELEIMAKSNHTEEVQAKLPLLIHSLEDAINALALRCD
;
A
#
# COMPACT_ATOMS: atom_id res chain seq x y z
N MET A 1 8.86 -7.92 -21.54
CA MET A 1 9.46 -7.07 -20.48
C MET A 1 8.36 -6.40 -19.67
N LEU A 2 7.52 -5.54 -20.27
CA LEU A 2 6.44 -4.84 -19.54
C LEU A 2 5.42 -5.78 -18.85
N PRO A 3 4.90 -6.85 -19.50
CA PRO A 3 3.88 -7.70 -18.87
C PRO A 3 4.37 -8.50 -17.65
N ALA A 4 5.62 -8.97 -17.70
CA ALA A 4 6.23 -9.69 -16.57
C ALA A 4 6.47 -8.77 -15.37
N LEU A 5 6.84 -7.50 -15.62
CA LEU A 5 7.01 -6.52 -14.56
C LEU A 5 5.68 -6.15 -13.90
N VAL A 6 4.60 -6.03 -14.69
CA VAL A 6 3.24 -5.82 -14.18
C VAL A 6 2.77 -7.02 -13.35
N ALA A 7 3.06 -8.25 -13.79
CA ALA A 7 2.72 -9.45 -13.03
C ALA A 7 3.38 -9.47 -11.64
N VAL A 8 4.69 -9.18 -11.57
CA VAL A 8 5.43 -9.08 -10.30
C VAL A 8 4.84 -7.98 -9.41
N PHE A 9 4.57 -6.80 -9.97
CA PHE A 9 3.94 -5.71 -9.21
C PHE A 9 2.59 -6.13 -8.63
N ASN A 10 1.75 -6.82 -9.42
CA ASN A 10 0.44 -7.27 -8.97
C ASN A 10 0.55 -8.31 -7.86
N GLU A 11 1.42 -9.31 -8.00
CA GLU A 11 1.66 -10.32 -6.97
C GLU A 11 2.12 -9.69 -5.65
N GLU A 12 3.15 -8.84 -5.69
CA GLU A 12 3.65 -8.13 -4.50
C GLU A 12 2.57 -7.23 -3.88
N THR A 13 1.77 -6.57 -4.70
CA THR A 13 0.72 -5.65 -4.23
C THR A 13 -0.42 -6.40 -3.56
N ILE A 14 -0.81 -7.57 -4.09
CA ILE A 14 -1.83 -8.44 -3.47
C ILE A 14 -1.34 -8.95 -2.11
N GLU A 15 -0.10 -9.38 -2.00
CA GLU A 15 0.49 -9.80 -0.72
C GLU A 15 0.42 -8.68 0.32
N ARG A 16 0.81 -7.46 -0.07
CA ARG A 16 0.75 -6.27 0.81
C ARG A 16 -0.67 -5.90 1.22
N ILE A 17 -1.66 -6.04 0.33
CA ILE A 17 -3.06 -5.81 0.67
C ILE A 17 -3.49 -6.80 1.77
N ASN A 18 -3.16 -8.08 1.62
CA ASN A 18 -3.50 -9.09 2.63
C ASN A 18 -2.84 -8.80 3.98
N ASP A 19 -1.56 -8.39 3.98
CA ASP A 19 -0.84 -8.00 5.19
C ASP A 19 -1.49 -6.79 5.88
N LEU A 20 -1.87 -5.77 5.11
CA LEU A 20 -2.56 -4.60 5.65
C LEU A 20 -3.95 -4.94 6.19
N GLN A 21 -4.71 -5.80 5.49
CA GLN A 21 -6.01 -6.26 5.97
C GLN A 21 -5.91 -7.02 7.30
N ALA A 22 -4.85 -7.81 7.50
CA ALA A 22 -4.59 -8.46 8.78
C ALA A 22 -4.34 -7.43 9.91
N LEU A 23 -3.64 -6.33 9.59
CA LEU A 23 -3.39 -5.23 10.53
C LEU A 23 -4.64 -4.39 10.84
N MET A 24 -5.74 -4.51 10.09
CA MET A 24 -6.99 -3.83 10.42
C MET A 24 -7.72 -4.44 11.61
N VAL A 25 -7.51 -5.73 11.89
CA VAL A 25 -8.16 -6.45 13.00
C VAL A 25 -7.55 -6.06 14.34
N ASP A 26 -6.23 -5.93 14.36
CA ASP A 26 -5.44 -5.51 15.52
C ASP A 26 -4.30 -4.59 15.05
N VAL A 27 -4.48 -3.29 15.23
CA VAL A 27 -3.58 -2.27 14.66
C VAL A 27 -2.30 -2.20 15.48
N ASP A 28 -1.23 -2.79 14.92
CA ASP A 28 0.13 -2.64 15.39
C ASP A 28 0.85 -1.54 14.60
N ASN A 29 0.96 -0.35 15.20
CA ASN A 29 1.57 0.82 14.57
C ASN A 29 3.00 0.56 14.07
N ASN A 30 3.80 -0.28 14.73
CA ASN A 30 5.16 -0.56 14.28
C ASN A 30 5.15 -1.36 12.97
N LYS A 31 4.27 -2.36 12.89
CA LYS A 31 4.09 -3.14 11.66
C LYS A 31 3.49 -2.31 10.53
N VAL A 32 2.51 -1.45 10.83
CA VAL A 32 1.94 -0.51 9.86
C VAL A 32 3.03 0.41 9.31
N ALA A 33 3.84 1.02 10.16
CA ALA A 33 4.92 1.90 9.73
C ALA A 33 5.94 1.17 8.83
N GLN A 34 6.32 -0.05 9.18
CA GLN A 34 7.25 -0.86 8.38
C GLN A 34 6.67 -1.25 7.02
N SER A 35 5.39 -1.65 6.99
CA SER A 35 4.69 -1.99 5.75
C SER A 35 4.57 -0.76 4.84
N CYS A 36 4.13 0.37 5.39
CA CYS A 36 4.02 1.64 4.67
C CYS A 36 5.36 2.12 4.11
N HIS A 37 6.45 1.98 4.87
CA HIS A 37 7.80 2.31 4.39
C HIS A 37 8.19 1.53 3.13
N SER A 38 7.92 0.22 3.14
CA SER A 38 8.21 -0.69 2.02
C SER A 38 7.33 -0.38 0.81
N ILE A 39 6.02 -0.18 1.05
CA ILE A 39 5.05 0.20 0.02
C ILE A 39 5.42 1.52 -0.64
N LYS A 40 5.79 2.54 0.14
CA LYS A 40 6.19 3.86 -0.36
C LYS A 40 7.37 3.77 -1.33
N SER A 41 8.42 3.02 -0.99
CA SER A 41 9.60 2.86 -1.87
C SER A 41 9.25 2.15 -3.18
N SER A 42 8.44 1.10 -3.10
CA SER A 42 7.97 0.35 -4.26
C SER A 42 7.05 1.19 -5.14
N ALA A 43 6.06 1.88 -4.56
CA ALA A 43 5.15 2.77 -5.28
C ALA A 43 5.89 3.88 -6.04
N GLY A 44 6.95 4.45 -5.45
CA GLY A 44 7.83 5.41 -6.13
C GLY A 44 8.55 4.82 -7.35
N THR A 45 8.90 3.53 -7.31
CA THR A 45 9.55 2.83 -8.44
C THR A 45 8.59 2.63 -9.61
N TYR A 46 7.33 2.30 -9.31
CA TYR A 46 6.29 2.04 -10.31
C TYR A 46 5.49 3.29 -10.73
N GLY A 47 5.76 4.45 -10.13
CA GLY A 47 5.06 5.71 -10.43
C GLY A 47 3.64 5.77 -9.86
N ALA A 48 3.29 4.94 -8.87
CA ALA A 48 1.99 4.91 -8.21
C ALA A 48 1.87 6.03 -7.16
N LEU A 49 1.78 7.28 -7.62
CA LEU A 49 1.87 8.48 -6.76
C LEU A 49 0.85 8.52 -5.62
N LEU A 50 -0.40 8.14 -5.86
CA LEU A 50 -1.43 8.13 -4.81
C LEU A 50 -1.14 7.09 -3.72
N VAL A 51 -0.68 5.89 -4.12
CA VAL A 51 -0.23 4.86 -3.18
C VAL A 51 0.94 5.38 -2.35
N GLN A 52 1.92 6.03 -3.01
CA GLN A 52 3.09 6.57 -2.34
C GLN A 52 2.70 7.63 -1.28
N GLN A 53 1.77 8.53 -1.61
CA GLN A 53 1.27 9.56 -0.71
C GLN A 53 0.52 8.96 0.48
N HIS A 54 -0.43 8.06 0.25
CA HIS A 54 -1.16 7.40 1.35
C HIS A 54 -0.22 6.62 2.27
N ALA A 55 0.76 5.90 1.70
CA ALA A 55 1.74 5.16 2.48
C ALA A 55 2.63 6.10 3.32
N GLU A 56 3.03 7.25 2.78
CA GLU A 56 3.80 8.23 3.55
C GLU A 56 2.99 8.83 4.71
N GLU A 57 1.74 9.23 4.47
CA GLU A 57 0.86 9.76 5.51
C GLU A 57 0.65 8.75 6.64
N LEU A 58 0.34 7.49 6.30
CA LEU A 58 0.15 6.42 7.28
C LEU A 58 1.45 6.07 8.02
N GLU A 59 2.60 6.07 7.35
CA GLU A 59 3.90 5.83 8.00
C GLU A 59 4.16 6.88 9.10
N ILE A 60 3.84 8.15 8.83
CA ILE A 60 3.98 9.24 9.79
C ILE A 60 3.01 9.07 10.97
N MET A 61 1.72 8.81 10.69
CA MET A 61 0.70 8.61 11.73
C MET A 61 1.06 7.44 12.66
N ALA A 62 1.49 6.32 12.07
CA ALA A 62 1.88 5.13 12.79
C ALA A 62 3.12 5.37 13.67
N LYS A 63 4.15 6.06 13.16
CA LYS A 63 5.34 6.44 13.95
C LYS A 63 5.01 7.39 15.11
N SER A 64 3.98 8.21 14.96
CA SER A 64 3.48 9.12 16.00
C SER A 64 2.51 8.48 16.99
N ASN A 65 2.22 7.17 16.86
CA ASN A 65 1.25 6.44 17.66
C ASN A 65 -0.19 6.98 17.59
N HIS A 66 -0.59 7.58 16.46
CA HIS A 66 -1.96 8.02 16.24
C HIS A 66 -2.83 6.84 15.75
N THR A 67 -3.03 5.84 16.60
CA THR A 67 -3.68 4.56 16.23
C THR A 67 -5.08 4.74 15.62
N GLU A 68 -5.89 5.66 16.16
CA GLU A 68 -7.24 5.93 15.63
C GLU A 68 -7.19 6.50 14.20
N GLU A 69 -6.25 7.41 13.93
CA GLU A 69 -6.03 7.96 12.59
C GLU A 69 -5.52 6.88 11.63
N VAL A 70 -4.59 6.04 12.09
CA VAL A 70 -4.10 4.87 11.33
C VAL A 70 -5.27 3.97 10.95
N GLN A 71 -6.13 3.62 11.91
CA GLN A 71 -7.28 2.74 11.65
C GLN A 71 -8.28 3.35 10.67
N ALA A 72 -8.50 4.66 10.74
CA ALA A 72 -9.37 5.38 9.81
C ALA A 72 -8.77 5.50 8.40
N LYS A 73 -7.44 5.57 8.28
CA LYS A 73 -6.73 5.81 7.02
C LYS A 73 -6.25 4.54 6.32
N LEU A 74 -6.04 3.44 7.05
CA LEU A 74 -5.56 2.17 6.49
C LEU A 74 -6.41 1.69 5.29
N PRO A 75 -7.76 1.79 5.31
CA PRO A 75 -8.58 1.44 4.16
C PRO A 75 -8.24 2.25 2.90
N LEU A 76 -7.86 3.52 3.03
CA LEU A 76 -7.54 4.37 1.88
C LEU A 76 -6.27 3.90 1.16
N LEU A 77 -5.28 3.42 1.92
CA LEU A 77 -4.08 2.83 1.33
C LEU A 77 -4.43 1.54 0.57
N ILE A 78 -5.24 0.67 1.16
CA ILE A 78 -5.70 -0.57 0.52
C ILE A 78 -6.44 -0.26 -0.80
N HIS A 79 -7.40 0.66 -0.78
CA HIS A 79 -8.13 1.04 -2.00
C HIS A 79 -7.19 1.60 -3.08
N SER A 80 -6.20 2.42 -2.70
CA SER A 80 -5.25 2.95 -3.68
C SER A 80 -4.33 1.88 -4.29
N LEU A 81 -4.01 0.81 -3.55
CA LEU A 81 -3.26 -0.34 -4.06
C LEU A 81 -4.11 -1.14 -5.06
N GLU A 82 -5.39 -1.37 -4.74
CA GLU A 82 -6.36 -2.02 -5.64
C GLU A 82 -6.55 -1.23 -6.93
N ASP A 83 -6.71 0.10 -6.83
CA ASP A 83 -6.81 0.99 -7.98
C ASP A 83 -5.55 0.94 -8.86
N ALA A 84 -4.36 0.85 -8.25
CA ALA A 84 -3.10 0.74 -8.99
C ALA A 84 -3.01 -0.58 -9.80
N ILE A 85 -3.43 -1.70 -9.22
CA ILE A 85 -3.53 -2.99 -9.93
C ILE A 85 -4.51 -2.87 -11.10
N ASN A 86 -5.71 -2.36 -10.84
CA ASN A 86 -6.77 -2.24 -11.85
C ASN A 86 -6.36 -1.33 -13.02
N ALA A 87 -5.70 -0.22 -12.73
CA ALA A 87 -5.21 0.73 -13.73
C ALA A 87 -4.13 0.12 -14.64
N LEU A 88 -3.32 -0.81 -14.13
CA LEU A 88 -2.31 -1.53 -14.92
C LEU A 88 -2.92 -2.69 -15.72
N ALA A 89 -3.94 -3.37 -15.20
CA ALA A 89 -4.67 -4.41 -15.91
C ALA A 89 -5.32 -3.87 -17.20
N LEU A 90 -6.01 -2.73 -17.12
CA LEU A 90 -6.67 -2.07 -18.26
C LEU A 90 -5.71 -1.61 -19.38
N ARG A 91 -4.39 -1.60 -19.12
CA ARG A 91 -3.36 -1.19 -20.10
C ARG A 91 -2.64 -2.36 -20.77
N CYS A 92 -2.92 -3.59 -20.32
CA CYS A 92 -2.31 -4.80 -20.85
C CYS A 92 -3.24 -5.62 -21.77
N ASP A 93 -4.50 -5.19 -21.92
CA ASP A 93 -5.48 -5.68 -22.91
C ASP A 93 -5.37 -4.92 -24.24
#